data_AF-A0A2Z2N4Q4-F1
#
_entry.id   AF-A0A2Z2N4Q4-F1
#
_cell.length_a   1.000
_cell.length_b   1.000
_cell.length_c   1.000
_cell.angle_alpha   90.00
_cell.angle_beta   90.00
_cell.angle_gamma   90.00
#
_symmetry.space_group_name_H-M   'P 1'
#
loop_
_entity.id
_entity.type
_entity.pdbx_description
1 polymer ?
#
loop_
_entity_poly.entity_id
_entity_poly.type
_entity_poly.pdbx_seq_one_letter_code
_entity_poly.pdbx_strand_id
1 'polypeptide(L)'
;MKKDETKVIRLTEDAYNALSRLRKKIVEHGQRSYSYSDIVLTATLLLDNAVERNIANVMDIVTIAKGLRLQKLRGELPKSTDVSEELKKHFPNSVDQFTTPVSKIISSIIKQLIENGYPDAASYVLFLHKDKLSPEEFVRLSVKTLEAQVQMKIREKEQSRE
;
A
#
# COMPACT_ATOMS: atom_id res chain seq x y z
N MET A 1 23.49 -34.85 15.04
CA MET A 1 23.28 -33.40 14.83
C MET A 1 23.10 -33.15 13.35
N LYS A 2 21.96 -32.63 12.90
CA LYS A 2 21.84 -32.13 11.52
C LYS A 2 22.80 -30.96 11.37
N LYS A 3 23.64 -30.95 10.32
CA LYS A 3 24.47 -29.79 10.01
C LYS A 3 23.54 -28.60 9.78
N ASP A 4 23.70 -27.53 10.54
CA ASP A 4 23.10 -26.24 10.20
C ASP A 4 23.71 -25.79 8.88
N GLU A 5 23.01 -26.06 7.77
CA GLU A 5 23.41 -25.63 6.45
C GLU A 5 23.12 -24.14 6.31
N THR A 6 24.10 -23.30 6.65
CA THR A 6 24.02 -21.87 6.39
C THR A 6 23.88 -21.64 4.88
N LYS A 7 22.83 -20.92 4.46
CA LYS A 7 22.63 -20.51 3.07
C LYS A 7 23.17 -19.09 2.86
N VAL A 8 23.81 -18.85 1.71
CA VAL A 8 24.38 -17.55 1.36
C VAL A 8 23.59 -16.95 0.20
N ILE A 9 23.10 -15.72 0.39
CA ILE A 9 22.44 -14.92 -0.65
C ILE A 9 23.38 -13.79 -1.05
N ARG A 10 23.62 -13.63 -2.36
CA ARG A 10 24.39 -12.50 -2.90
C ARG A 10 23.46 -11.32 -3.14
N LEU A 11 23.81 -10.17 -2.57
CA LEU A 11 23.10 -8.91 -2.79
C LEU A 11 23.81 -8.08 -3.85
N THR A 12 23.05 -7.30 -4.62
CA THR A 12 23.63 -6.21 -5.41
C THR A 12 24.12 -5.11 -4.47
N GLU A 13 25.01 -4.25 -4.95
CA GLU A 13 25.52 -3.12 -4.17
C GLU A 13 24.38 -2.21 -3.66
N ASP A 14 23.39 -1.91 -4.51
CA ASP A 14 22.22 -1.13 -4.11
C ASP A 14 21.42 -1.80 -2.99
N ALA A 15 21.20 -3.12 -3.09
CA ALA A 15 20.46 -3.88 -2.08
C ALA A 15 21.24 -3.96 -0.75
N TYR A 16 22.55 -4.14 -0.82
CA TYR A 16 23.43 -4.11 0.34
C TYR A 16 23.43 -2.73 1.00
N ASN A 17 23.53 -1.65 0.23
CA ASN A 17 23.52 -0.28 0.74
C ASN A 17 22.18 0.07 1.40
N ALA A 18 21.06 -0.34 0.79
CA ALA A 18 19.73 -0.19 1.40
C ALA A 18 19.63 -0.94 2.75
N LEU A 19 20.08 -2.20 2.79
CA LEU A 19 20.09 -3.02 4.00
C LEU A 19 21.01 -2.44 5.09
N SER A 20 22.19 -1.96 4.70
CA SER A 20 23.16 -1.31 5.59
C SER A 20 22.60 -0.04 6.21
N ARG A 21 21.94 0.82 5.41
CA ARG A 21 21.24 2.00 5.93
C ARG A 21 20.13 1.64 6.89
N LEU A 22 19.32 0.62 6.58
CA LEU A 22 18.24 0.16 7.47
C LEU A 22 18.81 -0.34 8.81
N ARG A 23 19.84 -1.18 8.76
CA ARG A 23 20.53 -1.67 9.96
C ARG A 23 21.09 -0.52 10.79
N LYS A 24 21.76 0.44 10.16
CA LYS A 24 22.31 1.63 10.84
C LYS A 24 21.22 2.42 11.55
N LYS A 25 20.11 2.71 10.89
CA LYS A 25 18.96 3.39 11.52
C LYS A 25 18.43 2.64 12.75
N ILE A 26 18.29 1.33 12.67
CA ILE A 26 17.77 0.52 13.80
C ILE A 26 18.76 0.53 14.98
N VAL A 27 20.06 0.40 14.71
CA VAL A 27 21.11 0.46 15.74
C VAL A 27 21.21 1.86 16.35
N GLU A 28 21.01 2.93 15.59
CA GLU A 28 20.97 4.30 16.13
C GLU A 28 19.82 4.49 17.15
N HIS A 29 18.73 3.74 17.02
CA HIS A 29 17.56 3.83 17.90
C HIS A 29 17.59 2.84 19.08
N GLY A 30 18.64 2.00 19.21
CA GLY A 30 18.71 1.00 20.29
C GLY A 30 20.14 0.66 20.71
N GLN A 31 20.35 0.40 22.00
CA GLN A 31 21.69 0.06 22.53
C GLN A 31 22.15 -1.38 22.21
N ARG A 32 21.57 -2.03 21.20
CA ARG A 32 21.86 -3.44 20.85
C ARG A 32 22.46 -3.53 19.45
N SER A 33 23.44 -4.41 19.30
CA SER A 33 23.99 -4.79 18.00
C SER A 33 23.09 -5.84 17.36
N TYR A 34 22.65 -5.57 16.13
CA TYR A 34 21.91 -6.52 15.30
C TYR A 34 22.76 -6.94 14.11
N SER A 35 22.70 -8.21 13.72
CA SER A 35 23.34 -8.72 12.51
C SER A 35 22.50 -8.40 11.26
N TYR A 36 23.08 -8.54 10.07
CA TYR A 36 22.31 -8.44 8.83
C TYR A 36 21.21 -9.51 8.74
N SER A 37 21.46 -10.70 9.27
CA SER A 37 20.47 -11.79 9.32
C SER A 37 19.26 -11.42 10.16
N ASP A 38 19.45 -10.73 11.29
CA ASP A 38 18.34 -10.27 12.15
C ASP A 38 17.47 -9.24 11.41
N ILE A 39 18.11 -8.32 10.69
CA ILE A 39 17.41 -7.31 9.89
C ILE A 39 16.64 -7.97 8.74
N VAL A 40 17.25 -8.92 8.04
CA VAL A 40 16.58 -9.65 6.95
C VAL A 40 15.39 -10.45 7.48
N LEU A 41 15.54 -11.18 8.58
CA LEU A 41 14.45 -11.95 9.19
C LEU A 41 13.27 -11.03 9.58
N THR A 42 13.57 -9.89 10.19
CA THR A 42 12.55 -8.90 10.56
C THR A 42 11.87 -8.29 9.33
N ALA A 43 12.65 -7.93 8.32
CA ALA A 43 12.11 -7.38 7.07
C ALA A 43 11.23 -8.39 6.33
N THR A 44 11.60 -9.68 6.33
CA THR A 44 10.80 -10.76 5.75
C THR A 44 9.48 -10.92 6.49
N LEU A 45 9.48 -10.91 7.82
CA LEU A 45 8.23 -10.98 8.61
C LEU A 45 7.30 -9.80 8.29
N LEU A 46 7.83 -8.58 8.19
CA LEU A 46 7.02 -7.40 7.85
C LEU A 46 6.49 -7.48 6.41
N LEU A 47 7.29 -7.96 5.47
CA LEU A 47 6.87 -8.16 4.08
C LEU A 47 5.77 -9.23 3.96
N ASP A 48 5.89 -10.33 4.71
CA ASP A 48 4.89 -11.40 4.76
C ASP A 48 3.53 -10.86 5.22
N ASN A 49 3.53 -10.11 6.34
CA ASN A 49 2.33 -9.42 6.82
C ASN A 49 1.76 -8.41 5.81
N ALA A 50 2.62 -7.72 5.04
CA ALA A 50 2.18 -6.79 4.01
C ALA A 50 1.53 -7.52 2.83
N VAL A 51 2.06 -8.68 2.44
CA VAL A 51 1.47 -9.54 1.40
C VAL A 51 0.09 -10.03 1.79
N GLU A 52 -0.10 -10.49 3.03
CA GLU A 52 -1.40 -10.94 3.54
C GLU A 52 -2.46 -9.83 3.51
N ARG A 53 -2.05 -8.57 3.72
CA ARG A 53 -2.96 -7.41 3.74
C ARG A 53 -3.26 -6.87 2.35
N ASN A 54 -2.24 -6.76 1.49
CA ASN A 54 -2.40 -6.19 0.15
C ASN A 54 -1.28 -6.67 -0.80
N ILE A 55 -1.45 -7.87 -1.34
CA ILE A 55 -0.52 -8.46 -2.30
C ILE A 55 -0.31 -7.61 -3.56
N ALA A 56 -1.35 -6.90 -4.03
CA ALA A 56 -1.25 -6.07 -5.24
C ALA A 56 -0.22 -4.95 -5.05
N ASN A 57 -0.30 -4.23 -3.93
CA ASN A 57 0.65 -3.17 -3.61
C ASN A 57 2.09 -3.71 -3.45
N VAL A 58 2.26 -4.89 -2.82
CA VAL A 58 3.59 -5.51 -2.71
C VAL A 58 4.14 -5.87 -4.09
N MET A 59 3.31 -6.43 -4.97
CA MET A 59 3.69 -6.79 -6.34
C MET A 59 4.10 -5.57 -7.16
N ASP A 60 3.39 -4.45 -7.03
CA ASP A 60 3.74 -3.19 -7.69
C ASP A 60 5.10 -2.67 -7.23
N ILE A 61 5.36 -2.65 -5.92
CA ILE A 61 6.67 -2.24 -5.37
C ILE A 61 7.79 -3.12 -5.92
N VAL A 62 7.62 -4.44 -5.89
CA VAL A 62 8.62 -5.38 -6.40
C VAL A 62 8.86 -5.19 -7.90
N THR A 63 7.79 -4.93 -8.67
CA THR A 63 7.86 -4.71 -10.11
C THR A 63 8.62 -3.43 -10.44
N ILE A 64 8.29 -2.32 -9.77
CA ILE A 64 8.99 -1.04 -9.97
C ILE A 64 10.45 -1.14 -9.52
N ALA A 65 10.73 -1.78 -8.38
CA ALA A 65 12.09 -2.00 -7.91
C ALA A 65 12.93 -2.79 -8.94
N LYS A 66 12.35 -3.84 -9.53
CA LYS A 66 12.98 -4.60 -10.61
C LYS A 66 13.21 -3.72 -11.84
N GLY A 67 12.23 -2.90 -12.23
CA GLY A 67 12.32 -1.96 -13.34
C GLY A 67 13.49 -0.99 -13.19
N LEU A 68 13.54 -0.26 -12.08
CA LEU A 68 14.61 0.69 -11.75
C LEU A 68 16.00 0.04 -11.78
N ARG A 69 16.12 -1.17 -11.21
CA ARG A 69 17.38 -1.93 -11.26
C ARG A 69 17.80 -2.25 -12.69
N LEU A 70 16.86 -2.65 -13.55
CA LEU A 70 17.15 -2.98 -14.94
C LEU A 70 17.50 -1.73 -15.76
N GLN A 71 16.81 -0.62 -15.55
CA GLN A 71 17.12 0.66 -16.19
C GLN A 71 18.55 1.13 -15.84
N LYS A 72 18.94 1.03 -14.57
CA LYS A 72 20.31 1.33 -14.12
C LYS A 72 21.36 0.41 -14.77
N LEU A 73 21.06 -0.89 -14.90
CA LEU A 73 21.95 -1.84 -15.59
C LEU A 73 22.08 -1.55 -17.09
N ARG A 74 21.02 -1.06 -17.73
CA ARG A 74 21.01 -0.68 -19.15
C ARG A 74 21.61 0.69 -19.43
N GLY A 75 21.94 1.46 -18.39
CA GLY A 75 22.46 2.82 -18.51
C GLY A 75 21.38 3.89 -18.78
N GLU A 76 20.10 3.52 -18.68
CA GLU A 76 18.96 4.44 -18.79
C GLU A 76 18.83 5.33 -17.53
N LEU A 77 19.40 4.89 -16.41
CA LEU A 77 19.56 5.69 -15.19
C LEU A 77 21.07 5.91 -14.90
N PRO A 78 21.45 7.06 -14.34
CA PRO A 78 22.82 7.30 -13.87
C PRO A 78 23.28 6.19 -12.92
N LYS A 79 24.54 5.75 -13.05
CA LYS A 79 25.11 4.73 -12.15
C LYS A 79 25.13 5.16 -10.68
N SER A 80 25.19 6.48 -10.44
CA SER A 80 25.11 7.08 -9.10
C SER A 80 23.71 7.05 -8.49
N THR A 81 22.67 6.76 -9.27
CA THR A 81 21.28 6.72 -8.77
C THR A 81 21.12 5.60 -7.75
N ASP A 82 20.65 5.96 -6.56
CA ASP A 82 20.26 5.00 -5.53
C ASP A 82 18.85 4.46 -5.82
N VAL A 83 18.78 3.18 -6.20
CA VAL A 83 17.51 2.52 -6.57
C VAL A 83 16.52 2.53 -5.40
N SER A 84 16.99 2.43 -4.16
CA SER A 84 16.11 2.44 -2.99
C SER A 84 15.52 3.82 -2.72
N GLU A 85 16.28 4.90 -2.92
CA GLU A 85 15.74 6.25 -2.77
C GLU A 85 14.79 6.60 -3.92
N GLU A 86 15.08 6.17 -5.15
CA GLU A 86 14.18 6.36 -6.27
C GLU A 86 12.86 5.61 -6.06
N LEU A 87 12.92 4.37 -5.56
CA LEU A 87 11.74 3.59 -5.21
C LEU A 87 10.86 4.29 -4.17
N LYS A 88 11.45 4.97 -3.16
CA LYS A 88 10.67 5.74 -2.18
C LYS A 88 9.92 6.92 -2.79
N LYS A 89 10.43 7.53 -3.86
CA LYS A 89 9.73 8.62 -4.55
C LYS A 89 8.46 8.13 -5.26
N HIS A 90 8.46 6.88 -5.74
CA HIS A 90 7.26 6.24 -6.27
C HIS A 90 6.23 5.89 -5.19
N PHE A 91 6.70 5.67 -3.94
CA PHE A 91 5.86 5.27 -2.82
C PHE A 91 6.10 6.10 -1.55
N PRO A 92 5.85 7.43 -1.58
CA PRO A 92 6.18 8.33 -0.48
C PRO A 92 5.41 8.00 0.81
N ASN A 93 4.21 7.43 0.69
CA ASN A 93 3.35 7.00 1.80
C ASN A 93 3.13 5.48 1.81
N SER A 94 4.15 4.70 1.48
CA SER A 94 4.07 3.23 1.41
C SER A 94 3.48 2.59 2.68
N VAL A 95 3.79 3.10 3.88
CA VAL A 95 3.25 2.57 5.14
C VAL A 95 1.73 2.66 5.20
N ASP A 96 1.14 3.78 4.75
CA ASP A 96 -0.32 3.96 4.75
C ASP A 96 -1.00 2.98 3.79
N GLN A 97 -0.34 2.63 2.68
CA GLN A 97 -0.84 1.68 1.69
C GLN A 97 -0.90 0.23 2.22
N PHE A 98 -0.13 -0.11 3.26
CA PHE A 98 -0.11 -1.44 3.89
C PHE A 98 -0.82 -1.51 5.24
N THR A 99 -0.99 -0.36 5.91
CA THR A 99 -1.61 -0.30 7.25
C THR A 99 -3.07 0.16 7.20
N THR A 100 -3.50 0.80 6.12
CA THR A 100 -4.91 1.20 5.96
C THR A 100 -5.76 -0.05 5.73
N PRO A 101 -6.71 -0.37 6.64
CA PRO A 101 -7.63 -1.47 6.45
C PRO A 101 -8.42 -1.28 5.15
N VAL A 102 -8.65 -2.36 4.42
CA VAL A 102 -9.45 -2.35 3.17
C VAL A 102 -10.81 -1.69 3.39
N SER A 103 -11.40 -1.86 4.59
CA SER A 103 -12.62 -1.18 5.02
C SER A 103 -12.53 0.35 4.91
N LYS A 104 -11.42 0.95 5.34
CA LYS A 104 -11.21 2.40 5.26
C LYS A 104 -11.04 2.88 3.82
N ILE A 105 -10.38 2.09 2.97
CA ILE A 105 -10.22 2.40 1.54
C ILE A 105 -11.59 2.42 0.86
N ILE A 106 -12.38 1.37 1.05
CA ILE A 106 -13.75 1.27 0.52
C ILE A 106 -14.62 2.42 1.04
N SER A 107 -14.61 2.67 2.36
CA SER A 107 -15.32 3.80 2.98
C SER A 107 -14.92 5.14 2.36
N SER A 108 -13.64 5.33 2.02
CA SER A 108 -13.15 6.56 1.39
C SER A 108 -13.66 6.72 -0.04
N ILE A 109 -13.59 5.65 -0.84
CA ILE A 109 -14.08 5.63 -2.22
C ILE A 109 -15.58 5.96 -2.25
N ILE A 110 -16.37 5.33 -1.37
CA ILE A 110 -17.82 5.57 -1.29
C ILE A 110 -18.12 7.03 -0.94
N LYS A 111 -17.41 7.61 0.04
CA LYS A 111 -17.57 9.03 0.41
C LYS A 111 -17.24 9.95 -0.76
N GLN A 112 -16.13 9.72 -1.46
CA GLN A 112 -15.74 10.52 -2.62
C GLN A 112 -16.76 10.40 -3.76
N LEU A 113 -17.30 9.21 -4.03
CA LEU A 113 -18.35 9.03 -5.04
C LEU A 113 -19.62 9.81 -4.69
N ILE A 114 -20.02 9.82 -3.41
CA ILE A 114 -21.15 10.63 -2.94
C ILE A 114 -20.86 12.13 -3.12
N GLU A 115 -19.70 12.60 -2.67
CA GLU A 115 -19.28 14.01 -2.77
C GLU A 115 -19.21 14.49 -4.22
N ASN A 116 -18.78 13.62 -5.14
CA ASN A 116 -18.68 13.89 -6.56
C ASN A 116 -20.02 13.75 -7.32
N GLY A 117 -21.13 13.45 -6.63
CA GLY A 117 -22.46 13.36 -7.25
C GLY A 117 -22.74 12.04 -7.97
N TYR A 118 -22.03 10.95 -7.63
CA TYR A 118 -22.24 9.61 -8.19
C TYR A 118 -22.77 8.62 -7.13
N PRO A 119 -23.94 8.88 -6.51
CA PRO A 119 -24.43 8.07 -5.40
C PRO A 119 -24.84 6.65 -5.82
N ASP A 120 -25.24 6.43 -7.08
CA ASP A 120 -25.53 5.08 -7.59
C ASP A 120 -24.27 4.21 -7.70
N ALA A 121 -23.15 4.79 -8.15
CA ALA A 121 -21.86 4.12 -8.16
C ALA A 121 -21.37 3.85 -6.73
N ALA A 122 -21.58 4.80 -5.81
CA ALA A 122 -21.28 4.62 -4.40
C ALA A 122 -22.06 3.43 -3.79
N SER A 123 -23.34 3.30 -4.15
CA SER A 123 -24.19 2.18 -3.74
C SER A 123 -23.67 0.84 -4.27
N TYR A 124 -23.30 0.79 -5.55
CA TYR A 124 -22.74 -0.42 -6.16
C TYR A 124 -21.46 -0.89 -5.42
N VAL A 125 -20.53 0.03 -5.16
CA VAL A 125 -19.28 -0.27 -4.42
C VAL A 125 -19.57 -0.71 -2.98
N LEU A 126 -20.53 -0.06 -2.31
CA LEU A 126 -20.97 -0.41 -0.95
C LEU A 126 -21.50 -1.85 -0.85
N PHE A 127 -22.37 -2.26 -1.77
CA PHE A 127 -22.93 -3.61 -1.77
C PHE A 127 -21.92 -4.68 -2.21
N LEU A 128 -21.08 -4.37 -3.19
CA LEU A 128 -20.05 -5.29 -3.68
C LEU A 128 -19.05 -5.68 -2.58
N HIS A 129 -18.79 -4.79 -1.62
CA HIS A 129 -17.81 -5.00 -0.57
C HIS A 129 -18.39 -4.99 0.86
N LYS A 130 -19.66 -5.38 1.01
CA LYS A 130 -20.33 -5.46 2.31
C LYS A 130 -19.56 -6.28 3.35
N ASP A 131 -18.93 -7.38 2.92
CA ASP A 131 -18.16 -8.30 3.76
C ASP A 131 -16.87 -7.68 4.33
N LYS A 132 -16.41 -6.57 3.75
CA LYS A 132 -15.21 -5.84 4.19
C LYS A 132 -15.51 -4.72 5.17
N LEU A 133 -16.77 -4.41 5.46
CA LEU A 133 -17.19 -3.33 6.35
C LEU A 133 -17.76 -3.90 7.65
N SER A 134 -17.60 -3.18 8.77
CA SER A 134 -18.34 -3.53 9.99
C SER A 134 -19.84 -3.29 9.76
N PRO A 135 -20.73 -4.00 10.48
CA PRO A 135 -22.18 -3.77 10.38
C PRO A 135 -22.57 -2.30 10.58
N GLU A 136 -21.95 -1.63 11.57
CA GLU A 136 -22.21 -0.23 11.88
C GLU A 136 -21.75 0.70 10.75
N GLU A 137 -20.58 0.41 10.18
CA GLU A 137 -20.02 1.21 9.10
C GLU A 137 -20.80 1.04 7.79
N PHE A 138 -21.24 -0.18 7.49
CA PHE A 138 -22.11 -0.48 6.37
C PHE A 138 -23.45 0.27 6.46
N VAL A 139 -24.12 0.23 7.63
CA VAL A 139 -25.38 0.96 7.85
C VAL A 139 -25.18 2.46 7.67
N ARG A 140 -24.14 3.03 8.28
CA ARG A 140 -23.84 4.47 8.18
C ARG A 140 -23.62 4.92 6.73
N LEU A 141 -22.87 4.16 5.94
CA LEU A 141 -22.62 4.47 4.54
C LEU A 141 -23.86 4.24 3.66
N SER A 142 -24.69 3.24 3.98
CA SER A 142 -25.97 3.00 3.29
C SER A 142 -26.90 4.20 3.43
N VAL A 143 -27.05 4.73 4.65
CA VAL A 143 -27.89 5.92 4.91
C VAL A 143 -27.39 7.12 4.13
N LYS A 144 -26.07 7.42 4.20
CA LYS A 144 -25.50 8.55 3.45
C LYS A 144 -25.67 8.42 1.94
N THR A 145 -25.52 7.21 1.42
CA THR A 145 -25.70 6.94 -0.02
C THR A 145 -27.16 7.17 -0.42
N LEU A 146 -28.11 6.67 0.37
CA LEU A 146 -29.54 6.84 0.13
C LEU A 146 -29.96 8.31 0.20
N GLU A 147 -29.49 9.05 1.21
CA GLU A 147 -29.71 10.49 1.32
C GLU A 147 -29.24 11.23 0.06
N ALA A 148 -28.04 10.90 -0.43
CA ALA A 148 -27.50 11.49 -1.64
C ALA A 148 -28.32 11.13 -2.90
N GLN A 149 -28.78 9.89 -3.04
CA GLN A 149 -29.67 9.48 -4.13
C GLN A 149 -31.01 10.24 -4.11
N VAL A 150 -31.59 10.44 -2.92
CA VAL A 150 -32.84 11.22 -2.77
C VAL A 150 -32.60 12.67 -3.19
N GLN A 151 -31.53 13.29 -2.72
CA GLN A 151 -31.18 14.68 -3.08
C GLN A 151 -30.95 14.83 -4.58
N MET A 152 -30.28 13.87 -5.22
CA MET A 152 -30.09 13.86 -6.67
C MET A 152 -31.42 13.84 -7.42
N LYS A 153 -32.34 12.94 -7.04
CA LYS A 153 -33.69 12.84 -7.65
C LYS A 153 -34.55 14.09 -7.44
N ILE A 154 -34.41 14.77 -6.31
CA ILE A 154 -35.11 16.04 -6.06
C ILE A 154 -34.60 17.10 -7.04
N ARG A 155 -33.28 17.28 -7.16
CA ARG A 155 -32.65 18.23 -8.09
C ARG A 155 -33.01 17.97 -9.54
N GLU A 156 -33.00 16.71 -9.97
CA GLU A 156 -33.40 16.31 -11.33
C GLU A 156 -34.85 16.68 -11.64
N LYS A 157 -35.76 16.49 -10.66
CA LYS A 157 -37.17 16.88 -10.79
C LYS A 157 -37.39 18.40 -10.82
N GLU A 158 -36.56 19.16 -10.13
CA GLU A 158 -36.60 20.62 -10.14
C GLU A 158 -36.09 21.16 -11.49
N GLN A 159 -34.98 20.62 -12.01
CA GLN A 159 -34.42 21.01 -13.31
C GLN A 159 -35.30 20.63 -14.52
N SER A 160 -36.12 19.59 -14.40
CA SER A 160 -37.04 19.18 -15.48
C SER A 160 -38.39 19.92 -15.47
N ARG A 161 -38.59 20.86 -14.53
CA ARG A 161 -39.77 21.74 -14.45
C ARG A 161 -39.52 23.17 -14.94
N GLU A 162 -38.25 23.53 -15.17
CA GLU A 162 -37.83 24.78 -15.84
C GLU A 162 -37.73 24.59 -17.35
#